data_AF-A0A670ZFB0-F1
#
_entry.id   AF-A0A670ZFB0-F1
#
_cell.length_a   1.000
_cell.length_b   1.000
_cell.length_c   1.000
_cell.angle_alpha   90.00
_cell.angle_beta   90.00
_cell.angle_gamma   90.00
#
_symmetry.space_group_name_H-M   'P 1'
#
loop_
_entity.id
_entity.type
_entity.pdbx_description
1 polymer ?
#
loop_
_entity_poly.entity_id
_entity_poly.type
_entity_poly.pdbx_seq_one_letter_code
_entity_poly.pdbx_strand_id
1 'polypeptide(L)'
;ETTRKPQSYGLNCEVKNTLEKNKRTPFLFYSECQILLCVGSYQRNYNYTEVSRTLCPSESVPMNGSSEQIVFINVASMAPYDAHYQLQVTKIKNFQLSMDTTFTFTASPSQPQYFLYQFPPDVDSVIVRVISKTIYPCSVVSIQDIVCPVYDLDYNVEFNGVYQSMTKQAALTVQKKDFPSKQFFVVFVIKPEDYTCGSSIPPSIQGRCFVFCRNIITIAVFYALPVVQLVITYQTVVNITGNQDICYYNFLCAHPLGVLSAFNNILSNIGHMLLGILFLLIVLCRDLLHRRSLEMKDICAMEYGIPKHFGLFYAMGVALMMEGVLSACYHVCPNYTNFQFDTSFMYMIAGLCMLKLYQTRHPDINASAYSAYASFAVVICLAVLGVVFGKNVWFWVLFSIIHVVASLGLSTQIYYMGRFKIDLGIFRRIAIVLYTDYIQQCSRPMYMDRMILLVVGNLVNWSFAIFGLVYRPRDFASYMLGIFICNLLLYLAFYVIMKLRSSEKLLPFPLFCIVATAVVWAAALYFFFQNPSSWEETPAQSREKNRPCILLGFFDDHDIWHFLSAAALFFSFLVRFFLITK
;
A
#
# COMPACT_ATOMS: atom_id res chain seq x y z
N GLU A 1 -58.87 6.63 -4.35
CA GLU A 1 -57.97 6.80 -5.52
C GLU A 1 -56.55 6.40 -5.14
N THR A 2 -56.10 5.23 -5.59
CA THR A 2 -54.71 4.79 -5.42
C THR A 2 -53.87 5.38 -6.54
N THR A 3 -53.40 6.60 -6.36
CA THR A 3 -52.41 7.24 -7.23
C THR A 3 -51.10 6.44 -7.20
N ARG A 4 -50.94 5.48 -8.12
CA ARG A 4 -49.65 4.85 -8.41
C ARG A 4 -48.72 5.95 -8.92
N LYS A 5 -47.73 6.33 -8.12
CA LYS A 5 -46.58 7.11 -8.60
C LYS A 5 -45.95 6.36 -9.80
N PRO A 6 -45.54 7.05 -10.87
CA PRO A 6 -44.83 6.40 -11.97
C PRO A 6 -43.56 5.76 -11.42
N GLN A 7 -43.49 4.43 -11.43
CA GLN A 7 -42.29 3.69 -11.04
C GLN A 7 -41.28 3.79 -12.17
N SER A 8 -40.09 4.31 -11.88
CA SER A 8 -38.92 4.20 -12.74
C SER A 8 -38.68 2.73 -13.06
N TYR A 9 -38.64 2.37 -14.35
CA TYR A 9 -38.47 1.00 -14.80
C TYR A 9 -37.13 0.82 -15.50
N GLY A 10 -36.42 -0.26 -15.18
CA GLY A 10 -35.28 -0.73 -15.94
C GLY A 10 -35.73 -1.67 -17.06
N LEU A 11 -35.06 -1.61 -18.21
CA LEU A 11 -35.21 -2.59 -19.31
C LEU A 11 -33.98 -3.47 -19.34
N ASN A 12 -34.15 -4.78 -19.32
CA ASN A 12 -33.07 -5.75 -19.48
C ASN A 12 -33.18 -6.40 -20.85
N CYS A 13 -32.09 -6.34 -21.63
CA CYS A 13 -31.98 -6.99 -22.93
C CYS A 13 -31.07 -8.21 -22.80
N GLU A 14 -31.56 -9.37 -23.19
CA GLU A 14 -30.87 -10.66 -23.11
C GLU A 14 -30.81 -11.32 -24.48
N VAL A 15 -29.66 -11.92 -24.82
CA VAL A 15 -29.45 -12.70 -26.04
C VAL A 15 -28.95 -14.07 -25.66
N LYS A 16 -29.65 -15.08 -26.16
CA LYS A 16 -29.34 -16.49 -25.93
C LYS A 16 -28.94 -17.16 -27.23
N ASN A 17 -27.90 -17.98 -27.18
CA ASN A 17 -27.54 -18.88 -28.27
C ASN A 17 -28.45 -20.12 -28.23
N THR A 18 -29.16 -20.41 -29.31
CA THR A 18 -30.16 -21.49 -29.36
C THR A 18 -29.59 -22.87 -29.72
N LEU A 19 -28.29 -22.99 -30.06
CA LEU A 19 -27.68 -24.27 -30.48
C LEU A 19 -26.59 -24.76 -29.50
N GLU A 20 -26.81 -25.90 -28.86
CA GLU A 20 -25.87 -26.52 -27.88
C GLU A 20 -24.48 -26.87 -28.44
N LYS A 21 -24.33 -26.99 -29.77
CA LYS A 21 -23.02 -27.23 -30.44
C LYS A 21 -22.15 -25.97 -30.55
N ASN A 22 -22.68 -24.78 -30.24
CA ASN A 22 -22.02 -23.48 -30.43
C ASN A 22 -21.50 -22.82 -29.12
N LYS A 23 -21.12 -23.63 -28.11
CA LYS A 23 -20.66 -23.15 -26.78
C LYS A 23 -19.32 -22.37 -26.77
N ARG A 24 -18.72 -22.06 -27.93
CA ARG A 24 -17.39 -21.41 -28.06
C ARG A 24 -17.41 -20.05 -28.74
N THR A 25 -18.55 -19.55 -29.21
CA THR A 25 -18.63 -18.29 -29.97
C THR A 25 -19.39 -17.22 -29.18
N PRO A 26 -18.72 -16.11 -28.80
CA PRO A 26 -19.37 -15.02 -28.07
C PRO A 26 -20.27 -14.19 -29.00
N PHE A 27 -21.47 -13.84 -28.52
CA PHE A 27 -22.35 -12.84 -29.13
C PHE A 27 -22.09 -11.47 -28.51
N LEU A 28 -22.21 -10.41 -29.31
CA LEU A 28 -21.90 -9.04 -28.97
C LEU A 28 -23.14 -8.15 -29.16
N PHE A 29 -23.32 -7.16 -28.29
CA PHE A 29 -24.47 -6.24 -28.29
C PHE A 29 -24.03 -4.83 -28.64
N TYR A 30 -24.95 -4.06 -29.24
CA TYR A 30 -24.88 -2.61 -29.33
C TYR A 30 -26.28 -2.00 -29.15
N SER A 31 -26.38 -0.87 -28.46
CA SER A 31 -27.56 -0.01 -28.49
C SER A 31 -27.08 1.42 -28.70
N GLU A 32 -27.80 2.22 -29.49
CA GLU A 32 -27.36 3.57 -29.91
C GLU A 32 -27.15 4.56 -28.73
N CYS A 33 -27.64 4.23 -27.52
CA CYS A 33 -27.48 5.04 -26.30
C CYS A 33 -26.26 4.65 -25.43
N GLN A 34 -25.44 3.67 -25.82
CA GLN A 34 -24.19 3.34 -25.12
C GLN A 34 -23.02 3.28 -26.12
N ILE A 35 -22.07 4.22 -25.97
CA ILE A 35 -20.84 4.25 -26.75
C ILE A 35 -19.96 3.04 -26.37
N LEU A 36 -19.44 2.40 -27.42
CA LEU A 36 -18.71 1.14 -27.52
C LEU A 36 -17.45 1.02 -26.62
N LEU A 37 -17.09 -0.21 -26.25
CA LEU A 37 -15.70 -0.69 -26.30
C LEU A 37 -15.64 -2.23 -26.41
N CYS A 38 -14.99 -2.71 -27.47
CA CYS A 38 -14.73 -4.11 -27.79
C CYS A 38 -14.14 -4.90 -26.62
N VAL A 39 -14.60 -6.14 -26.40
CA VAL A 39 -13.75 -7.21 -25.84
C VAL A 39 -14.00 -8.52 -26.59
N GLY A 40 -13.26 -8.68 -27.69
CA GLY A 40 -12.89 -9.97 -28.21
C GLY A 40 -11.38 -10.00 -28.31
N SER A 41 -10.67 -10.38 -27.23
CA SER A 41 -9.28 -10.88 -27.29
C SER A 41 -8.68 -11.38 -25.95
N TYR A 42 -9.22 -11.06 -24.77
CA TYR A 42 -8.50 -11.32 -23.50
C TYR A 42 -9.27 -12.05 -22.36
N GLN A 43 -10.40 -12.71 -22.62
CA GLN A 43 -11.04 -13.59 -21.62
C GLN A 43 -10.89 -15.05 -22.05
N ARG A 44 -9.75 -15.67 -21.72
CA ARG A 44 -9.42 -17.05 -22.14
C ARG A 44 -10.19 -18.16 -21.39
N ASN A 45 -10.90 -17.88 -20.29
CA ASN A 45 -11.36 -18.93 -19.36
C ASN A 45 -12.87 -18.97 -19.02
N TYR A 46 -13.70 -18.01 -19.41
CA TYR A 46 -15.13 -18.01 -19.03
C TYR A 46 -16.05 -18.16 -20.25
N ASN A 47 -16.58 -19.37 -20.46
CA ASN A 47 -17.55 -19.64 -21.52
C ASN A 47 -18.97 -19.31 -21.04
N TYR A 48 -19.70 -18.53 -21.83
CA TYR A 48 -21.10 -18.19 -21.58
C TYR A 48 -21.93 -18.39 -22.84
N THR A 49 -23.18 -18.82 -22.68
CA THR A 49 -24.16 -19.03 -23.76
C THR A 49 -25.20 -17.92 -23.84
N GLU A 50 -25.24 -17.07 -22.81
CA GLU A 50 -26.22 -16.00 -22.63
C GLU A 50 -25.52 -14.75 -22.08
N VAL A 51 -25.93 -13.60 -22.60
CA VAL A 51 -25.44 -12.29 -22.18
C VAL A 51 -26.65 -11.39 -21.99
N SER A 52 -26.66 -10.58 -20.93
CA SER A 52 -27.72 -9.61 -20.69
C SER A 52 -27.19 -8.28 -20.16
N ARG A 53 -27.91 -7.20 -20.46
CA ARG A 53 -27.57 -5.84 -20.06
C ARG A 53 -28.81 -5.06 -19.68
N THR A 54 -28.72 -4.34 -18.57
CA THR A 54 -29.74 -3.37 -18.18
C THR A 54 -29.49 -2.05 -18.90
N LEU A 55 -30.44 -1.62 -19.73
CA LEU A 55 -30.34 -0.38 -20.49
C LEU A 55 -30.42 0.83 -19.58
N CYS A 56 -29.52 1.79 -19.81
CA CYS A 56 -29.55 3.06 -19.08
C CYS A 56 -30.82 3.82 -19.46
N PRO A 57 -31.63 4.26 -18.48
CA PRO A 57 -32.79 5.10 -18.78
C PRO A 57 -32.29 6.44 -19.34
N SER A 58 -32.60 6.73 -20.61
CA SER A 58 -32.26 8.02 -21.22
C SER A 58 -33.25 9.08 -20.72
N GLU A 59 -32.68 10.09 -20.04
CA GLU A 59 -33.25 11.30 -19.43
C GLU A 59 -34.59 11.21 -18.67
N SER A 60 -34.72 12.10 -17.68
CA SER A 60 -35.86 12.17 -16.77
C SER A 60 -37.18 12.36 -17.52
N VAL A 61 -38.04 11.34 -17.50
CA VAL A 61 -39.45 11.45 -17.89
C VAL A 61 -40.06 12.63 -17.10
N PRO A 62 -40.53 13.70 -17.76
CA PRO A 62 -41.26 14.76 -17.09
C PRO A 62 -42.48 14.16 -16.41
N MET A 63 -42.79 14.56 -15.17
CA MET A 63 -43.84 13.97 -14.33
C MET A 63 -45.25 13.90 -14.97
N ASN A 64 -45.47 14.53 -16.13
CA ASN A 64 -46.77 14.67 -16.78
C ASN A 64 -46.84 14.16 -18.24
N GLY A 65 -45.89 13.36 -18.72
CA GLY A 65 -45.92 12.88 -20.11
C GLY A 65 -45.57 11.40 -20.27
N SER A 66 -46.40 10.66 -21.03
CA SER A 66 -46.00 9.38 -21.63
C SER A 66 -45.11 9.68 -22.84
N SER A 67 -43.80 9.77 -22.63
CA SER A 67 -42.84 9.83 -23.72
C SER A 67 -42.66 8.43 -24.32
N GLU A 68 -43.04 8.24 -25.58
CA GLU A 68 -42.61 7.06 -26.34
C GLU A 68 -41.09 7.13 -26.54
N GLN A 69 -40.37 6.15 -25.99
CA GLN A 69 -38.92 6.04 -26.12
C GLN A 69 -38.59 4.88 -27.06
N ILE A 70 -38.01 5.19 -28.21
CA ILE A 70 -37.58 4.20 -29.19
C ILE A 70 -36.18 3.71 -28.78
N VAL A 71 -36.02 2.40 -28.68
CA VAL A 71 -34.75 1.76 -28.34
C VAL A 71 -34.27 0.93 -29.52
N PHE A 72 -33.08 1.23 -30.03
CA PHE A 72 -32.42 0.45 -31.07
C PHE A 72 -31.47 -0.57 -30.43
N ILE A 73 -31.64 -1.85 -30.77
CA ILE A 73 -30.79 -2.95 -30.31
C ILE A 73 -30.18 -3.62 -31.53
N ASN A 74 -28.86 -3.56 -31.65
CA ASN A 74 -28.07 -4.24 -32.67
C ASN A 74 -27.32 -5.41 -32.04
N VAL A 75 -27.31 -6.56 -32.72
CA VAL A 75 -26.60 -7.76 -32.29
C VAL A 75 -25.54 -8.08 -33.34
N ALA A 76 -24.30 -8.28 -32.89
CA ALA A 76 -23.16 -8.65 -33.73
C ALA A 76 -22.54 -9.95 -33.20
N SER A 77 -21.93 -10.76 -34.07
CA SER A 77 -21.26 -12.00 -33.68
C SER A 77 -19.92 -12.13 -34.39
N MET A 78 -18.92 -12.67 -33.69
CA MET A 78 -17.63 -13.05 -34.28
C MET A 78 -17.60 -14.53 -34.71
N ALA A 79 -18.75 -15.20 -34.72
CA ALA A 79 -18.82 -16.59 -35.14
C ALA A 79 -18.42 -16.72 -36.62
N PRO A 80 -17.53 -17.67 -36.98
CA PRO A 80 -17.15 -17.92 -38.37
C PRO A 80 -18.25 -18.67 -39.17
N TYR A 81 -19.46 -18.77 -38.63
CA TYR A 81 -20.61 -19.49 -39.18
C TYR A 81 -21.91 -18.77 -38.79
N ASP A 82 -23.01 -19.11 -39.48
CA ASP A 82 -24.34 -18.55 -39.22
C ASP A 82 -24.79 -18.86 -37.78
N ALA A 83 -24.96 -17.80 -37.00
CA ALA A 83 -25.23 -17.89 -35.57
C ALA A 83 -26.72 -17.63 -35.29
N HIS A 84 -27.45 -18.66 -34.87
CA HIS A 84 -28.84 -18.51 -34.43
C HIS A 84 -28.90 -17.97 -32.99
N TYR A 85 -29.69 -16.92 -32.78
CA TYR A 85 -29.85 -16.28 -31.47
C TYR A 85 -31.30 -15.89 -31.21
N GLN A 86 -31.66 -15.76 -29.93
CA GLN A 86 -32.94 -15.24 -29.46
C GLN A 86 -32.71 -13.97 -28.66
N LEU A 87 -33.30 -12.85 -29.08
CA LEU A 87 -33.30 -11.58 -28.34
C LEU A 87 -34.57 -11.48 -27.49
N GLN A 88 -34.41 -11.24 -26.20
CA GLN A 88 -35.49 -11.07 -25.23
C GLN A 88 -35.33 -9.73 -24.49
N VAL A 89 -36.38 -8.90 -24.52
CA VAL A 89 -36.41 -7.64 -23.78
C VAL A 89 -37.42 -7.78 -22.64
N THR A 90 -36.99 -7.53 -21.41
CA THR A 90 -37.82 -7.71 -20.21
C THR A 90 -37.83 -6.45 -19.35
N LYS A 91 -38.99 -6.14 -18.78
CA LYS A 91 -39.13 -5.04 -17.81
C LYS A 91 -38.76 -5.53 -16.41
N ILE A 92 -37.82 -4.85 -15.75
CA ILE A 92 -37.39 -5.18 -14.39
C ILE A 92 -38.47 -4.72 -13.40
N LYS A 93 -39.11 -5.67 -12.71
CA LYS A 93 -40.26 -5.40 -11.83
C LYS A 93 -39.89 -4.60 -10.56
N ASN A 94 -38.63 -4.65 -10.11
CA ASN A 94 -38.13 -4.02 -8.88
C ASN A 94 -36.80 -3.30 -9.13
N PHE A 95 -36.78 -2.33 -10.06
CA PHE A 95 -35.55 -1.60 -10.39
C PHE A 95 -35.11 -0.61 -9.29
N GLN A 96 -36.06 -0.10 -8.50
CA GLN A 96 -35.79 0.83 -7.40
C GLN A 96 -35.66 0.10 -6.06
N LEU A 97 -34.55 0.33 -5.36
CA LEU A 97 -34.28 -0.20 -4.03
C LEU A 97 -35.05 0.57 -2.96
N SER A 98 -35.54 -0.15 -1.95
CA SER A 98 -36.27 0.41 -0.79
C SER A 98 -35.47 0.21 0.51
N MET A 99 -35.68 1.09 1.49
CA MET A 99 -35.07 0.99 2.82
C MET A 99 -35.66 -0.21 3.59
N ASP A 100 -34.83 -0.86 4.41
CA ASP A 100 -35.21 -1.94 5.34
C ASP A 100 -35.90 -3.17 4.71
N THR A 101 -35.87 -3.30 3.39
CA THR A 101 -36.37 -4.46 2.66
C THR A 101 -35.23 -5.24 2.02
N THR A 102 -35.13 -6.53 2.33
CA THR A 102 -34.14 -7.41 1.69
C THR A 102 -34.53 -7.67 0.23
N PHE A 103 -33.62 -7.33 -0.68
CA PHE A 103 -33.78 -7.56 -2.11
C PHE A 103 -32.81 -8.65 -2.60
N THR A 104 -33.32 -9.66 -3.31
CA THR A 104 -32.53 -10.79 -3.81
C THR A 104 -32.47 -10.78 -5.33
N PHE A 105 -31.27 -10.89 -5.89
CA PHE A 105 -31.02 -10.97 -7.33
C PHE A 105 -29.87 -11.95 -7.62
N THR A 106 -29.70 -12.30 -8.90
CA THR A 106 -28.61 -13.16 -9.40
C THR A 106 -27.87 -12.42 -10.48
N ALA A 107 -26.54 -12.38 -10.43
CA ALA A 107 -25.72 -11.73 -11.45
C ALA A 107 -24.52 -12.62 -11.81
N SER A 108 -23.99 -12.44 -13.01
CA SER A 108 -22.87 -13.23 -13.56
C SER A 108 -21.92 -12.32 -14.38
N PRO A 109 -20.71 -12.79 -14.76
CA PRO A 109 -19.81 -12.00 -15.61
C PRO A 109 -20.43 -11.57 -16.94
N SER A 110 -21.34 -12.36 -17.50
CA SER A 110 -22.06 -12.05 -18.75
C SER A 110 -23.39 -11.33 -18.53
N GLN A 111 -23.85 -11.23 -17.28
CA GLN A 111 -25.13 -10.64 -16.89
C GLN A 111 -24.97 -9.73 -15.65
N PRO A 112 -24.20 -8.61 -15.76
CA PRO A 112 -24.11 -7.63 -14.70
C PRO A 112 -25.45 -6.92 -14.51
N GLN A 113 -25.71 -6.45 -13.29
CA GLN A 113 -26.97 -5.79 -12.95
C GLN A 113 -26.71 -4.50 -12.18
N TYR A 114 -27.62 -3.54 -12.30
CA TYR A 114 -27.64 -2.37 -11.43
C TYR A 114 -29.06 -1.95 -11.10
N PHE A 115 -29.20 -1.25 -9.97
CA PHE A 115 -30.48 -0.83 -9.44
C PHE A 115 -30.41 0.64 -9.00
N LEU A 116 -31.55 1.32 -9.07
CA LEU A 116 -31.68 2.73 -8.69
C LEU A 116 -32.01 2.85 -7.20
N TYR A 117 -31.36 3.78 -6.50
CA TYR A 117 -31.77 4.20 -5.16
C TYR A 117 -32.04 5.71 -5.16
N GLN A 118 -33.08 6.11 -4.43
CA GLN A 118 -33.44 7.52 -4.23
C GLN A 118 -33.49 7.83 -2.74
N PHE A 119 -32.80 8.88 -2.32
CA PHE A 119 -32.80 9.30 -0.93
C PHE A 119 -34.18 9.82 -0.50
N PRO A 120 -34.74 9.32 0.62
CA PRO A 120 -35.86 9.97 1.30
C PRO A 120 -35.51 11.41 1.72
N PRO A 121 -36.50 12.29 1.93
CA PRO A 121 -36.26 13.66 2.37
C PRO A 121 -35.50 13.71 3.70
N ASP A 122 -35.83 12.82 4.64
CA ASP A 122 -35.36 12.84 6.05
C ASP A 122 -34.08 12.03 6.31
N VAL A 123 -33.41 11.52 5.26
CA VAL A 123 -32.23 10.66 5.38
C VAL A 123 -31.03 11.29 4.70
N ASP A 124 -29.95 11.51 5.47
CA ASP A 124 -28.71 12.12 4.97
C ASP A 124 -27.62 11.12 4.58
N SER A 125 -27.69 9.89 5.09
CA SER A 125 -26.73 8.83 4.77
C SER A 125 -27.37 7.45 4.82
N VAL A 126 -26.90 6.54 3.96
CA VAL A 126 -27.39 5.16 3.89
C VAL A 126 -26.24 4.18 3.80
N ILE A 127 -26.46 2.95 4.28
CA ILE A 127 -25.50 1.85 4.15
C ILE A 127 -26.07 0.82 3.18
N VAL A 128 -25.40 0.64 2.05
CA VAL A 128 -25.70 -0.44 1.10
C VAL A 128 -24.99 -1.70 1.58
N ARG A 129 -25.75 -2.64 2.15
CA ARG A 129 -25.25 -3.94 2.60
C ARG A 129 -25.59 -5.01 1.57
N VAL A 130 -24.57 -5.77 1.15
CA VAL A 130 -24.71 -6.81 0.14
C VAL A 130 -24.17 -8.11 0.72
N ILE A 131 -24.91 -9.20 0.56
CA ILE A 131 -24.54 -10.53 1.07
C ILE A 131 -24.70 -11.55 -0.06
N SER A 132 -23.62 -12.26 -0.37
CA SER A 132 -23.60 -13.40 -1.28
C SER A 132 -23.79 -14.71 -0.51
N LYS A 133 -24.54 -15.64 -1.10
CA LYS A 133 -24.71 -17.01 -0.56
C LYS A 133 -23.45 -17.86 -0.73
N THR A 134 -22.59 -17.52 -1.68
CA THR A 134 -21.35 -18.22 -2.00
C THR A 134 -20.14 -17.29 -1.85
N ILE A 135 -18.98 -17.84 -1.53
CA ILE A 135 -17.72 -17.09 -1.40
C ILE A 135 -17.11 -16.75 -2.77
N TYR A 136 -17.45 -17.55 -3.79
CA TYR A 136 -17.01 -17.42 -5.18
C TYR A 136 -18.24 -17.29 -6.08
N PRO A 137 -18.20 -16.51 -7.19
CA PRO A 137 -17.08 -15.69 -7.70
C PRO A 137 -16.93 -14.32 -7.03
N CYS A 138 -15.75 -13.71 -7.17
CA CYS A 138 -15.49 -12.33 -6.80
C CYS A 138 -16.43 -11.36 -7.52
N SER A 139 -16.90 -10.35 -6.81
CA SER A 139 -17.75 -9.32 -7.36
C SER A 139 -17.31 -7.94 -6.91
N VAL A 140 -17.65 -6.93 -7.71
CA VAL A 140 -17.47 -5.53 -7.40
C VAL A 140 -18.84 -4.89 -7.29
N VAL A 141 -19.06 -4.24 -6.16
CA VAL A 141 -20.24 -3.39 -5.91
C VAL A 141 -19.77 -1.95 -6.08
N SER A 142 -20.37 -1.20 -7.00
CA SER A 142 -20.01 0.18 -7.33
C SER A 142 -21.22 1.09 -7.23
N ILE A 143 -21.04 2.27 -6.64
CA ILE A 143 -22.09 3.26 -6.40
C ILE A 143 -21.81 4.46 -7.29
N GLN A 144 -22.61 4.59 -8.34
CA GLN A 144 -22.40 5.56 -9.41
C GLN A 144 -23.52 6.59 -9.43
N ASP A 145 -23.24 7.80 -9.91
CA ASP A 145 -24.28 8.81 -10.15
C ASP A 145 -25.21 8.34 -11.29
N ILE A 146 -26.39 8.95 -11.40
CA ILE A 146 -27.40 8.63 -12.42
C ILE A 146 -27.06 9.16 -13.82
N VAL A 147 -25.78 9.10 -14.21
CA VAL A 147 -25.26 9.61 -15.48
C VAL A 147 -24.96 8.44 -16.41
N CYS A 148 -25.55 8.45 -17.61
CA CYS A 148 -25.23 7.49 -18.66
C CYS A 148 -23.93 7.88 -19.39
N PRO A 149 -23.06 6.93 -19.79
CA PRO A 149 -23.20 5.47 -19.64
C PRO A 149 -22.86 4.98 -18.24
N VAL A 150 -23.66 4.03 -17.72
CA VAL A 150 -23.33 3.31 -16.49
C VAL A 150 -22.13 2.40 -16.75
N TYR A 151 -21.11 2.48 -15.89
CA TYR A 151 -19.94 1.62 -16.00
C TYR A 151 -20.22 0.26 -15.33
N ASP A 152 -20.71 -0.69 -16.13
CA ASP A 152 -21.14 -2.03 -15.72
C ASP A 152 -20.25 -3.15 -16.30
N LEU A 153 -19.02 -2.81 -16.72
CA LEU A 153 -18.03 -3.74 -17.28
C LEU A 153 -16.87 -3.97 -16.32
N ASP A 154 -16.26 -5.15 -16.41
CA ASP A 154 -15.10 -5.55 -15.61
C ASP A 154 -14.00 -4.47 -15.59
N TYR A 155 -13.64 -3.92 -16.75
CA TYR A 155 -12.54 -2.96 -16.89
C TYR A 155 -12.91 -1.51 -16.53
N ASN A 156 -14.20 -1.16 -16.43
CA ASN A 156 -14.63 0.23 -16.27
C ASN A 156 -15.44 0.51 -14.99
N VAL A 157 -15.96 -0.52 -14.31
CA VAL A 157 -16.79 -0.37 -13.10
C VAL A 157 -16.10 0.37 -11.96
N GLU A 158 -14.76 0.43 -12.02
CA GLU A 158 -13.88 1.09 -11.07
C GLU A 158 -13.55 2.54 -11.46
N PHE A 159 -14.00 3.03 -12.62
CA PHE A 159 -13.65 4.36 -13.13
C PHE A 159 -14.50 5.47 -12.54
N ASN A 160 -15.70 5.16 -12.06
CA ASN A 160 -16.63 6.14 -11.50
C ASN A 160 -17.26 5.64 -10.22
N GLY A 161 -17.57 6.57 -9.32
CA GLY A 161 -18.28 6.27 -8.09
C GLY A 161 -17.44 5.66 -6.97
N VAL A 162 -18.13 5.22 -5.91
CA VAL A 162 -17.52 4.52 -4.77
C VAL A 162 -17.73 3.02 -4.95
N TYR A 163 -16.66 2.24 -5.02
CA TYR A 163 -16.76 0.79 -5.19
C TYR A 163 -16.03 0.01 -4.09
N GLN A 164 -16.45 -1.24 -3.92
CA GLN A 164 -15.84 -2.21 -3.02
C GLN A 164 -15.90 -3.59 -3.69
N SER A 165 -14.81 -4.36 -3.61
CA SER A 165 -14.81 -5.76 -4.01
C SER A 165 -15.34 -6.64 -2.87
N MET A 166 -16.05 -7.71 -3.20
CA MET A 166 -16.64 -8.63 -2.21
C MET A 166 -16.61 -10.08 -2.68
N THR A 167 -16.37 -10.96 -1.71
CA THR A 167 -16.55 -12.42 -1.85
C THR A 167 -17.90 -12.84 -1.27
N LYS A 168 -18.12 -12.55 0.02
CA LYS A 168 -19.32 -12.92 0.77
C LYS A 168 -20.17 -11.72 1.19
N GLN A 169 -19.55 -10.62 1.61
CA GLN A 169 -20.28 -9.46 2.11
C GLN A 169 -19.57 -8.15 1.76
N ALA A 170 -20.36 -7.11 1.43
CA ALA A 170 -19.91 -5.73 1.27
C ALA A 170 -20.80 -4.79 2.09
N ALA A 171 -20.24 -3.66 2.50
CA ALA A 171 -21.00 -2.59 3.12
C ALA A 171 -20.42 -1.24 2.73
N LEU A 172 -21.16 -0.48 1.91
CA LEU A 172 -20.75 0.85 1.47
C LEU A 172 -21.63 1.90 2.13
N THR A 173 -21.01 2.90 2.77
CA THR A 173 -21.72 4.05 3.32
C THR A 173 -21.77 5.16 2.27
N VAL A 174 -22.96 5.65 1.97
CA VAL A 174 -23.24 6.67 0.95
C VAL A 174 -23.83 7.89 1.63
N GLN A 175 -23.32 9.08 1.32
CA GLN A 175 -23.87 10.32 1.83
C GLN A 175 -24.66 11.03 0.74
N LYS A 176 -25.85 11.54 1.08
CA LYS A 176 -26.75 12.24 0.16
C LYS A 176 -26.09 13.45 -0.50
N LYS A 177 -25.19 14.12 0.23
CA LYS A 177 -24.44 15.28 -0.26
C LYS A 177 -23.49 14.98 -1.43
N ASP A 178 -23.09 13.72 -1.60
CA ASP A 178 -22.14 13.31 -2.64
C ASP A 178 -22.85 13.14 -4.01
N PHE A 179 -24.19 13.16 -4.04
CA PHE A 179 -25.02 12.93 -5.24
C PHE A 179 -25.98 14.12 -5.48
N PRO A 180 -25.69 15.00 -6.44
CA PRO A 180 -26.50 16.20 -6.72
C PRO A 180 -27.97 15.87 -7.02
N SER A 181 -28.19 14.76 -7.72
CA SER A 181 -29.50 14.25 -8.12
C SER A 181 -30.30 13.62 -6.97
N LYS A 182 -29.71 13.50 -5.76
CA LYS A 182 -30.28 12.78 -4.61
C LYS A 182 -30.67 11.33 -4.95
N GLN A 183 -30.02 10.76 -5.96
CA GLN A 183 -30.24 9.43 -6.50
C GLN A 183 -28.89 8.85 -6.94
N PHE A 184 -28.76 7.54 -6.92
CA PHE A 184 -27.57 6.83 -7.39
C PHE A 184 -27.90 5.43 -7.89
N PHE A 185 -27.03 4.88 -8.73
CA PHE A 185 -27.06 3.48 -9.14
C PHE A 185 -26.16 2.64 -8.25
N VAL A 186 -26.66 1.46 -7.85
CA VAL A 186 -25.86 0.39 -7.24
C VAL A 186 -25.60 -0.66 -8.31
N VAL A 187 -24.35 -0.70 -8.79
CA VAL A 187 -23.88 -1.54 -9.89
C VAL A 187 -23.16 -2.76 -9.34
N PHE A 188 -23.51 -3.93 -9.87
CA PHE A 188 -22.96 -5.23 -9.50
C PHE A 188 -22.29 -5.87 -10.72
N VAL A 189 -20.96 -5.98 -10.68
CA VAL A 189 -20.15 -6.61 -11.72
C VAL A 189 -19.44 -7.82 -11.13
N ILE A 190 -19.69 -8.99 -11.71
CA ILE A 190 -19.05 -10.22 -11.26
C ILE A 190 -17.80 -10.40 -12.09
N LYS A 191 -16.66 -10.53 -11.41
CA LYS A 191 -15.37 -10.69 -12.06
C LYS A 191 -15.25 -12.15 -12.54
N PRO A 192 -14.75 -12.40 -13.77
CA PRO A 192 -14.52 -13.76 -14.26
C PRO A 192 -13.38 -14.47 -13.52
N GLU A 193 -12.53 -13.69 -12.83
CA GLU A 193 -11.38 -14.15 -12.08
C GLU A 193 -11.32 -13.42 -10.72
N ASP A 194 -10.89 -14.08 -9.64
CA ASP A 194 -10.92 -13.47 -8.29
C ASP A 194 -9.67 -12.68 -7.92
N TYR A 195 -8.85 -12.26 -8.89
CA TYR A 195 -7.66 -11.47 -8.60
C TYR A 195 -8.00 -10.19 -7.82
N THR A 196 -9.20 -9.63 -8.06
CA THR A 196 -9.69 -8.37 -7.45
C THR A 196 -10.12 -8.54 -5.99
N CYS A 197 -10.70 -9.68 -5.63
CA CYS A 197 -11.13 -9.96 -4.25
C CYS A 197 -10.07 -10.70 -3.43
N GLY A 198 -8.87 -10.91 -4.00
CA GLY A 198 -7.75 -11.61 -3.37
C GLY A 198 -8.06 -13.07 -2.99
N SER A 199 -9.19 -13.61 -3.44
CA SER A 199 -9.82 -14.81 -2.87
C SER A 199 -10.25 -15.82 -3.95
N SER A 200 -9.35 -16.14 -4.86
CA SER A 200 -9.09 -17.54 -5.14
C SER A 200 -7.61 -17.77 -4.94
N ILE A 201 -7.33 -18.69 -4.02
CA ILE A 201 -6.06 -19.36 -3.90
C ILE A 201 -6.17 -20.55 -4.85
N PRO A 202 -5.71 -20.47 -6.11
CA PRO A 202 -5.08 -21.64 -6.68
C PRO A 202 -3.87 -21.96 -5.80
N PRO A 203 -3.53 -23.25 -5.59
CA PRO A 203 -2.37 -23.67 -4.77
C PRO A 203 -1.02 -23.06 -5.18
N SER A 204 -0.97 -22.29 -6.27
CA SER A 204 0.15 -21.47 -6.71
C SER A 204 0.36 -20.16 -5.92
N ILE A 205 -0.54 -19.74 -5.01
CA ILE A 205 -0.35 -18.56 -4.14
C ILE A 205 0.49 -18.84 -2.88
N GLN A 206 1.10 -20.03 -2.76
CA GLN A 206 2.37 -20.16 -2.01
C GLN A 206 3.44 -19.16 -2.54
N GLY A 207 3.30 -18.70 -3.79
CA GLY A 207 4.23 -17.79 -4.45
C GLY A 207 4.19 -16.31 -4.04
N ARG A 208 3.06 -15.72 -3.58
CA ARG A 208 2.98 -14.25 -3.32
C ARG A 208 3.58 -13.81 -1.99
N CYS A 209 3.39 -14.61 -0.92
CA CYS A 209 4.13 -14.45 0.35
C CYS A 209 5.65 -14.62 0.12
N PHE A 210 6.00 -15.48 -0.83
CA PHE A 210 7.38 -15.69 -1.28
C PHE A 210 7.91 -14.54 -2.13
N VAL A 211 7.11 -13.72 -2.83
CA VAL A 211 7.70 -12.65 -3.70
C VAL A 211 8.41 -11.58 -2.87
N PHE A 212 7.79 -11.05 -1.81
CA PHE A 212 8.45 -10.04 -0.96
C PHE A 212 9.70 -10.62 -0.29
N CYS A 213 9.59 -11.83 0.26
CA CYS A 213 10.69 -12.52 0.94
C CYS A 213 11.81 -12.94 -0.02
N ARG A 214 11.49 -13.54 -1.17
CA ARG A 214 12.44 -13.92 -2.22
C ARG A 214 13.18 -12.72 -2.75
N ASN A 215 12.48 -11.63 -3.07
CA ASN A 215 13.13 -10.44 -3.62
C ASN A 215 14.11 -9.83 -2.61
N ILE A 216 13.77 -9.74 -1.32
CA ILE A 216 14.71 -9.21 -0.33
C ILE A 216 15.88 -10.15 -0.09
N ILE A 217 15.68 -11.48 -0.11
CA ILE A 217 16.78 -12.44 -0.04
C ILE A 217 17.71 -12.29 -1.25
N THR A 218 17.15 -12.14 -2.45
CA THR A 218 17.95 -11.90 -3.66
C THR A 218 18.77 -10.60 -3.52
N ILE A 219 18.12 -9.49 -3.14
CA ILE A 219 18.81 -8.21 -2.91
C ILE A 219 19.91 -8.37 -1.84
N ALA A 220 19.60 -9.03 -0.72
CA ALA A 220 20.52 -9.29 0.37
C ALA A 220 21.77 -10.04 -0.09
N VAL A 221 21.63 -11.10 -0.89
CA VAL A 221 22.79 -11.85 -1.43
C VAL A 221 23.64 -10.98 -2.34
N PHE A 222 23.03 -10.23 -3.27
CA PHE A 222 23.77 -9.35 -4.18
C PHE A 222 24.45 -8.17 -3.47
N TYR A 223 23.93 -7.73 -2.32
CA TYR A 223 24.58 -6.71 -1.49
C TYR A 223 25.66 -7.31 -0.57
N ALA A 224 25.40 -8.46 0.06
CA ALA A 224 26.31 -9.06 1.02
C ALA A 224 27.63 -9.50 0.37
N LEU A 225 27.57 -10.15 -0.80
CA LEU A 225 28.76 -10.74 -1.43
C LEU A 225 29.85 -9.69 -1.75
N PRO A 226 29.55 -8.56 -2.43
CA PRO A 226 30.56 -7.53 -2.68
C PRO A 226 31.06 -6.87 -1.40
N VAL A 227 30.19 -6.68 -0.40
CA VAL A 227 30.55 -6.02 0.86
C VAL A 227 31.53 -6.85 1.68
N VAL A 228 31.26 -8.14 1.80
CA VAL A 228 32.16 -9.08 2.48
C VAL A 228 33.51 -9.15 1.75
N GLN A 229 33.51 -9.19 0.41
CA GLN A 229 34.76 -9.14 -0.36
C GLN A 229 35.53 -7.83 -0.13
N LEU A 230 34.82 -6.69 -0.16
CA LEU A 230 35.41 -5.37 -0.04
C LEU A 230 36.05 -5.17 1.34
N VAL A 231 35.35 -5.57 2.41
CA VAL A 231 35.87 -5.43 3.77
C VAL A 231 37.08 -6.33 4.02
N ILE A 232 37.06 -7.58 3.54
CA ILE A 232 38.23 -8.48 3.64
C ILE A 232 39.43 -7.88 2.91
N THR A 233 39.20 -7.27 1.74
CA THR A 233 40.25 -6.63 0.95
C THR A 233 40.85 -5.43 1.70
N TYR A 234 40.02 -4.51 2.20
CA TYR A 234 40.51 -3.35 2.97
C TYR A 234 41.23 -3.77 4.24
N GLN A 235 40.71 -4.76 4.95
CA GLN A 235 41.33 -5.26 6.16
C GLN A 235 42.71 -5.88 5.86
N THR A 236 42.83 -6.60 4.74
CA THR A 236 44.12 -7.14 4.27
C THR A 236 45.10 -6.02 3.92
N VAL A 237 44.64 -4.97 3.22
CA VAL A 237 45.47 -3.81 2.88
C VAL A 237 45.97 -3.10 4.13
N VAL A 238 45.12 -2.87 5.13
CA VAL A 238 45.51 -2.26 6.40
C VAL A 238 46.55 -3.11 7.12
N ASN A 239 46.35 -4.42 7.17
CA ASN A 239 47.25 -5.32 7.88
C ASN A 239 48.62 -5.46 7.20
N ILE A 240 48.67 -5.42 5.86
CA ILE A 240 49.93 -5.49 5.08
C ILE A 240 50.66 -4.14 5.08
N THR A 241 49.95 -3.04 4.84
CA THR A 241 50.56 -1.71 4.72
C THR A 241 50.89 -1.09 6.07
N GLY A 242 50.21 -1.52 7.14
CA GLY A 242 50.25 -0.89 8.46
C GLY A 242 49.57 0.49 8.50
N ASN A 243 48.89 0.91 7.43
CA ASN A 243 48.28 2.23 7.36
C ASN A 243 46.93 2.27 8.09
N GLN A 244 46.94 2.80 9.32
CA GLN A 244 45.77 2.96 10.17
C GLN A 244 44.87 4.16 9.80
N ASP A 245 45.18 4.90 8.74
CA ASP A 245 44.38 6.04 8.29
C ASP A 245 43.28 5.63 7.29
N ILE A 246 43.26 4.36 6.86
CA ILE A 246 42.30 3.83 5.90
C ILE A 246 40.92 3.59 6.53
N CYS A 247 40.91 3.08 7.77
CA CYS A 247 39.68 2.74 8.49
C CYS A 247 39.54 3.57 9.77
N TYR A 248 38.36 4.12 10.00
CA TYR A 248 38.09 5.08 11.07
C TYR A 248 37.55 4.41 12.34
N TYR A 249 38.44 3.80 13.13
CA TYR A 249 38.07 3.13 14.37
C TYR A 249 38.10 4.06 15.59
N ASN A 250 37.32 3.70 16.60
CA ASN A 250 37.61 4.08 17.97
C ASN A 250 38.79 3.25 18.50
N PHE A 251 40.02 3.70 18.25
CA PHE A 251 41.23 2.94 18.58
C PHE A 251 41.40 2.68 20.10
N LEU A 252 40.76 3.47 20.97
CA LEU A 252 40.80 3.26 22.42
C LEU A 252 39.91 2.10 22.90
N CYS A 253 39.00 1.61 22.05
CA CYS A 253 38.10 0.50 22.36
C CYS A 253 38.10 -0.60 21.28
N ALA A 254 38.93 -0.50 20.25
CA ALA A 254 39.01 -1.51 19.21
C ALA A 254 39.70 -2.78 19.73
N HIS A 255 38.93 -3.88 19.79
CA HIS A 255 39.43 -5.19 20.23
C HIS A 255 39.70 -6.10 19.03
N PRO A 256 40.97 -6.39 18.70
CA PRO A 256 41.29 -7.24 17.56
C PRO A 256 41.09 -8.73 17.87
N LEU A 257 40.61 -9.49 16.89
CA LEU A 257 40.55 -10.95 16.95
C LEU A 257 41.00 -11.54 15.60
N GLY A 258 42.16 -12.19 15.59
CA GLY A 258 42.75 -12.75 14.37
C GLY A 258 43.06 -11.65 13.35
N VAL A 259 42.43 -11.71 12.18
CA VAL A 259 42.62 -10.74 11.08
C VAL A 259 41.74 -9.50 11.21
N LEU A 260 40.78 -9.47 12.14
CA LEU A 260 39.79 -8.41 12.29
C LEU A 260 40.24 -7.42 13.36
N SER A 261 40.33 -6.13 13.02
CA SER A 261 40.80 -5.09 13.94
C SER A 261 39.76 -4.65 14.98
N ALA A 262 38.47 -4.76 14.67
CA ALA A 262 37.37 -4.32 15.54
C ALA A 262 36.31 -5.43 15.68
N PHE A 263 36.66 -6.49 16.40
CA PHE A 263 35.76 -7.64 16.60
C PHE A 263 34.56 -7.31 17.50
N ASN A 264 34.73 -6.38 18.43
CA ASN A 264 33.66 -5.88 19.30
C ASN A 264 32.44 -5.37 18.50
N ASN A 265 32.70 -4.65 17.40
CA ASN A 265 31.66 -4.13 16.52
C ASN A 265 30.87 -5.24 15.78
N ILE A 266 31.51 -6.38 15.47
CA ILE A 266 30.78 -7.52 14.91
C ILE A 266 29.85 -8.11 15.96
N LEU A 267 30.37 -8.29 17.18
CA LEU A 267 29.61 -8.88 18.27
C LEU A 267 28.40 -8.03 18.66
N SER A 268 28.52 -6.70 18.62
CA SER A 268 27.42 -5.79 18.94
C SER A 268 26.25 -5.88 17.92
N ASN A 269 26.55 -6.20 16.66
CA ASN A 269 25.57 -6.38 15.59
C ASN A 269 24.91 -7.77 15.53
N ILE A 270 25.42 -8.76 16.28
CA ILE A 270 24.77 -10.09 16.40
C ILE A 270 23.34 -9.96 16.98
N GLY A 271 23.09 -8.91 17.78
CA GLY A 271 21.76 -8.62 18.33
C GLY A 271 20.68 -8.48 17.26
N HIS A 272 20.95 -7.78 16.16
CA HIS A 272 20.01 -7.64 15.03
C HIS A 272 19.72 -8.98 14.37
N MET A 273 20.74 -9.82 14.20
CA MET A 273 20.56 -11.17 13.63
C MET A 273 19.68 -12.06 14.51
N LEU A 274 19.98 -12.13 15.81
CA LEU A 274 19.24 -12.98 16.75
C LEU A 274 17.78 -12.52 16.90
N LEU A 275 17.55 -11.21 17.06
CA LEU A 275 16.21 -10.66 17.15
C LEU A 275 15.44 -10.75 15.83
N GLY A 276 16.12 -10.66 14.69
CA GLY A 276 15.55 -10.93 13.37
C GLY A 276 15.06 -12.37 13.23
N ILE A 277 15.89 -13.35 13.62
CA ILE A 277 15.51 -14.77 13.65
C ILE A 277 14.33 -15.00 14.59
N LEU A 278 14.38 -14.44 15.80
CA LEU A 278 13.29 -14.53 16.77
C LEU A 278 11.98 -13.99 16.19
N PHE A 279 12.02 -12.83 15.52
CA PHE A 279 10.85 -12.25 14.86
C PHE A 279 10.31 -13.16 13.76
N LEU A 280 11.18 -13.74 12.91
CA LEU A 280 10.77 -14.70 11.89
C LEU A 280 10.11 -15.95 12.48
N LEU A 281 10.61 -16.47 13.60
CA LEU A 281 10.01 -17.60 14.31
C LEU A 281 8.62 -17.25 14.85
N ILE A 282 8.44 -16.05 15.41
CA ILE A 282 7.14 -15.56 15.87
C ILE A 282 6.15 -15.45 14.71
N VAL A 283 6.57 -14.89 13.58
CA VAL A 283 5.76 -14.77 12.36
C VAL A 283 5.39 -16.15 11.82
N LEU A 284 6.36 -17.07 11.75
CA LEU A 284 6.16 -18.45 11.30
C LEU A 284 5.15 -19.19 12.18
N CYS A 285 5.32 -19.13 13.50
CA CYS A 285 4.41 -19.76 14.45
C CYS A 285 2.97 -19.24 14.24
N ARG A 286 2.79 -17.93 14.07
CA ARG A 286 1.48 -17.33 13.84
C ARG A 286 0.88 -17.69 12.48
N ASP A 287 1.69 -17.75 11.42
CA ASP A 287 1.26 -18.19 10.08
C ASP A 287 0.80 -19.65 10.13
N LEU A 288 1.56 -20.54 10.77
CA LEU A 288 1.19 -21.95 10.95
C LEU A 288 -0.10 -22.12 11.75
N LEU A 289 -0.25 -21.40 12.87
CA LEU A 289 -1.49 -21.42 13.66
C LEU A 289 -2.69 -20.92 12.84
N HIS A 290 -2.50 -19.87 12.04
CA HIS A 290 -3.56 -19.36 11.18
C HIS A 290 -3.94 -20.36 10.08
N ARG A 291 -2.97 -21.01 9.43
CA ARG A 291 -3.25 -22.06 8.43
C ARG A 291 -4.03 -23.22 9.03
N ARG A 292 -3.64 -23.69 10.22
CA ARG A 292 -4.40 -24.72 10.95
C ARG A 292 -5.84 -24.28 11.24
N SER A 293 -6.05 -23.03 11.66
CA SER A 293 -7.42 -22.51 11.90
C SER A 293 -8.28 -22.47 10.64
N LEU A 294 -7.66 -22.20 9.48
CA LEU A 294 -8.34 -22.21 8.18
C LEU A 294 -8.67 -23.64 7.73
N GLU A 295 -7.74 -24.59 7.92
CA GLU A 295 -7.95 -26.01 7.63
C GLU A 295 -9.09 -26.59 8.48
N MET A 296 -9.20 -26.16 9.74
CA MET A 296 -10.28 -26.55 10.66
C MET A 296 -11.63 -25.85 10.37
N LYS A 297 -11.71 -25.01 9.32
CA LYS A 297 -12.91 -24.22 8.95
C LYS A 297 -13.52 -23.44 10.12
N ASP A 298 -12.67 -22.91 11.00
CA ASP A 298 -13.15 -22.14 12.14
C ASP A 298 -13.90 -20.88 11.66
N ILE A 299 -15.14 -20.72 12.11
CA ILE A 299 -16.06 -19.64 11.69
C ILE A 299 -15.43 -18.28 12.00
N CYS A 300 -14.77 -18.14 13.14
CA CYS A 300 -14.06 -16.92 13.53
C CYS A 300 -12.90 -16.59 12.58
N ALA A 301 -12.20 -17.58 12.03
CA ALA A 301 -11.07 -17.38 11.12
C ALA A 301 -11.51 -17.13 9.66
N MET A 302 -12.68 -17.65 9.28
CA MET A 302 -13.22 -17.51 7.93
C MET A 302 -14.14 -16.29 7.75
N GLU A 303 -14.90 -15.90 8.77
CA GLU A 303 -15.92 -14.84 8.68
C GLU A 303 -15.52 -13.51 9.33
N TYR A 304 -14.54 -13.51 10.25
CA TYR A 304 -14.15 -12.32 11.01
C TYR A 304 -12.66 -12.00 10.86
N GLY A 305 -12.35 -10.72 10.63
CA GLY A 305 -10.99 -10.18 10.63
C GLY A 305 -10.50 -9.66 9.27
N ILE A 306 -9.40 -8.92 9.31
CA ILE A 306 -8.72 -8.38 8.12
C ILE A 306 -7.86 -9.50 7.49
N PRO A 307 -7.84 -9.68 6.15
CA PRO A 307 -6.97 -10.64 5.49
C PRO A 307 -5.51 -10.52 5.94
N LYS A 308 -4.93 -11.66 6.39
CA LYS A 308 -3.57 -11.67 6.96
C LYS A 308 -2.53 -11.88 5.86
N HIS A 309 -1.78 -10.82 5.55
CA HIS A 309 -0.62 -10.90 4.67
C HIS A 309 0.69 -10.99 5.49
N PHE A 310 1.23 -12.20 5.64
CA PHE A 310 2.47 -12.45 6.40
C PHE A 310 3.75 -12.11 5.63
N GLY A 311 3.71 -12.04 4.29
CA GLY A 311 4.89 -11.87 3.43
C GLY A 311 5.73 -10.62 3.74
N LEU A 312 5.08 -9.51 4.08
CA LEU A 312 5.79 -8.28 4.44
C LEU A 312 6.49 -8.40 5.80
N PHE A 313 5.92 -9.15 6.75
CA PHE A 313 6.58 -9.41 8.04
C PHE A 313 7.79 -10.32 7.89
N TYR A 314 7.72 -11.35 7.04
CA TYR A 314 8.90 -12.14 6.69
C TYR A 314 9.99 -11.27 6.06
N ALA A 315 9.63 -10.37 5.14
CA ALA A 315 10.59 -9.45 4.55
C ALA A 315 11.22 -8.49 5.59
N MET A 316 10.43 -7.95 6.52
CA MET A 316 10.95 -7.12 7.62
C MET A 316 11.94 -7.88 8.52
N GLY A 317 11.65 -9.15 8.85
CA GLY A 317 12.55 -9.99 9.65
C GLY A 317 13.86 -10.30 8.94
N VAL A 318 13.81 -10.66 7.64
CA VAL A 318 15.02 -10.86 6.82
C VAL A 318 15.82 -9.56 6.68
N ALA A 319 15.14 -8.42 6.51
CA ALA A 319 15.79 -7.12 6.45
C ALA A 319 16.59 -6.82 7.73
N LEU A 320 16.02 -7.10 8.91
CA LEU A 320 16.69 -6.90 10.20
C LEU A 320 17.90 -7.83 10.39
N MET A 321 17.82 -9.08 9.91
CA MET A 321 18.98 -9.97 9.91
C MET A 321 20.09 -9.45 9.01
N MET A 322 19.73 -9.00 7.81
CA MET A 322 20.69 -8.53 6.83
C MET A 322 21.33 -7.19 7.23
N GLU A 323 20.57 -6.33 7.91
CA GLU A 323 21.08 -5.13 8.58
C GLU A 323 22.23 -5.48 9.52
N GLY A 324 22.06 -6.48 10.40
CA GLY A 324 23.13 -6.92 11.30
C GLY A 324 24.40 -7.37 10.56
N VAL A 325 24.24 -8.06 9.43
CA VAL A 325 25.39 -8.51 8.63
C VAL A 325 26.09 -7.35 7.92
N LEU A 326 25.35 -6.43 7.29
CA LEU A 326 25.93 -5.29 6.57
C LEU A 326 26.53 -4.25 7.51
N SER A 327 25.86 -3.96 8.63
CA SER A 327 26.36 -3.10 9.70
C SER A 327 27.67 -3.65 10.28
N ALA A 328 27.70 -4.95 10.60
CA ALA A 328 28.93 -5.61 11.06
C ALA A 328 30.05 -5.47 10.01
N CYS A 329 29.77 -5.71 8.73
CA CYS A 329 30.78 -5.57 7.67
C CYS A 329 31.28 -4.13 7.52
N TYR A 330 30.41 -3.13 7.65
CA TYR A 330 30.81 -1.73 7.63
C TYR A 330 31.75 -1.41 8.81
N HIS A 331 31.37 -1.78 10.03
CA HIS A 331 32.13 -1.44 11.22
C HIS A 331 33.43 -2.24 11.41
N VAL A 332 33.64 -3.29 10.62
CA VAL A 332 34.95 -3.97 10.53
C VAL A 332 36.00 -3.09 9.88
N CYS A 333 35.65 -2.21 8.92
CA CYS A 333 36.52 -1.15 8.40
C CYS A 333 35.65 0.02 7.91
N PRO A 334 35.32 0.96 8.80
CA PRO A 334 34.45 2.08 8.48
C PRO A 334 35.18 3.09 7.61
N ASN A 335 34.61 3.35 6.44
CA ASN A 335 35.11 4.30 5.46
C ASN A 335 33.96 4.82 4.58
N TYR A 336 34.17 5.98 3.95
CA TYR A 336 33.24 6.65 3.05
C TYR A 336 32.69 5.74 1.94
N THR A 337 33.51 4.81 1.42
CA THR A 337 33.10 3.90 0.33
C THR A 337 32.17 2.78 0.79
N ASN A 338 32.22 2.41 2.07
CA ASN A 338 31.53 1.24 2.60
C ASN A 338 30.29 1.62 3.43
N PHE A 339 30.20 2.89 3.83
CA PHE A 339 29.11 3.41 4.66
C PHE A 339 27.72 3.19 4.05
N GLN A 340 27.57 3.31 2.73
CA GLN A 340 26.28 3.18 2.06
C GLN A 340 25.65 1.78 2.21
N PHE A 341 26.44 0.75 2.44
CA PHE A 341 25.92 -0.62 2.53
C PHE A 341 25.08 -0.84 3.77
N ASP A 342 25.48 -0.23 4.89
CA ASP A 342 24.73 -0.22 6.14
C ASP A 342 23.43 0.57 5.98
N THR A 343 23.54 1.82 5.53
CA THR A 343 22.36 2.72 5.40
C THR A 343 21.32 2.23 4.39
N SER A 344 21.71 1.46 3.38
CA SER A 344 20.78 0.95 2.35
C SER A 344 19.70 0.04 2.94
N PHE A 345 20.07 -0.86 3.86
CA PHE A 345 19.10 -1.76 4.50
C PHE A 345 18.27 -1.04 5.57
N MET A 346 18.82 -0.01 6.22
CA MET A 346 18.02 0.91 7.04
C MET A 346 16.88 1.57 6.24
N TYR A 347 17.14 2.04 5.00
CA TYR A 347 16.08 2.58 4.13
C TYR A 347 15.03 1.53 3.78
N MET A 348 15.46 0.29 3.47
CA MET A 348 14.55 -0.80 3.16
C MET A 348 13.68 -1.15 4.37
N ILE A 349 14.26 -1.21 5.59
CA ILE A 349 13.51 -1.44 6.84
C ILE A 349 12.48 -0.32 7.06
N ALA A 350 12.88 0.94 6.95
CA ALA A 350 11.99 2.08 7.14
C ALA A 350 10.84 2.07 6.10
N GLY A 351 11.16 1.81 4.83
CA GLY A 351 10.19 1.71 3.75
C GLY A 351 9.21 0.54 3.93
N LEU A 352 9.70 -0.65 4.29
CA LEU A 352 8.86 -1.82 4.59
C LEU A 352 7.96 -1.56 5.81
N CYS A 353 8.47 -0.89 6.85
CA CYS A 353 7.66 -0.46 7.99
C CYS A 353 6.54 0.50 7.58
N MET A 354 6.83 1.46 6.70
CA MET A 354 5.86 2.43 6.20
C MET A 354 4.78 1.75 5.35
N LEU A 355 5.18 0.85 4.44
CA LEU A 355 4.25 0.04 3.65
C LEU A 355 3.35 -0.81 4.55
N LYS A 356 3.91 -1.41 5.62
CA LYS A 356 3.12 -2.22 6.55
C LYS A 356 2.08 -1.38 7.29
N LEU A 357 2.49 -0.22 7.79
CA LEU A 357 1.58 0.73 8.44
C LEU A 357 0.46 1.17 7.48
N TYR A 358 0.78 1.40 6.22
CA TYR A 358 -0.21 1.79 5.21
C TYR A 358 -1.21 0.66 4.91
N GLN A 359 -0.73 -0.55 4.64
CA GLN A 359 -1.58 -1.74 4.38
C GLN A 359 -2.53 -2.05 5.53
N THR A 360 -2.10 -1.79 6.77
CA THR A 360 -2.93 -2.01 7.96
C THR A 360 -4.23 -1.21 7.93
N ARG A 361 -4.18 0.00 7.36
CA ARG A 361 -5.32 0.92 7.26
C ARG A 361 -6.13 0.71 5.99
N HIS A 362 -5.46 0.26 4.94
CA HIS A 362 -6.04 0.08 3.60
C HIS A 362 -5.73 -1.34 3.11
N PRO A 363 -6.37 -2.38 3.68
CA PRO A 363 -6.11 -3.77 3.29
C PRO A 363 -6.42 -4.04 1.81
N ASP A 364 -7.29 -3.22 1.22
CA ASP A 364 -7.68 -3.30 -0.20
C ASP A 364 -6.64 -2.67 -1.14
N ILE A 365 -5.71 -1.84 -0.63
CA ILE A 365 -4.69 -1.14 -1.42
C ILE A 365 -3.33 -1.79 -1.15
N ASN A 366 -3.02 -2.84 -1.92
CA ASN A 366 -1.75 -3.54 -1.83
C ASN A 366 -0.78 -3.05 -2.92
N ALA A 367 0.33 -2.42 -2.51
CA ALA A 367 1.45 -2.14 -3.40
C ALA A 367 2.07 -3.46 -3.89
N SER A 368 2.31 -3.57 -5.20
CA SER A 368 3.01 -4.75 -5.74
C SER A 368 4.45 -4.78 -5.24
N ALA A 369 4.96 -5.98 -4.91
CA ALA A 369 6.32 -6.14 -4.42
C ALA A 369 7.36 -5.52 -5.37
N TYR A 370 7.19 -5.72 -6.68
CA TYR A 370 8.09 -5.16 -7.69
C TYR A 370 8.07 -3.63 -7.69
N SER A 371 6.89 -3.00 -7.59
CA SER A 371 6.81 -1.53 -7.49
C SER A 371 7.45 -0.98 -6.22
N ALA A 372 7.31 -1.67 -5.09
CA ALA A 372 7.91 -1.27 -3.82
C ALA A 372 9.44 -1.39 -3.85
N TYR A 373 10.00 -2.51 -4.33
CA TYR A 373 11.46 -2.63 -4.43
C TYR A 373 12.06 -1.74 -5.52
N ALA A 374 11.33 -1.48 -6.60
CA ALA A 374 11.75 -0.49 -7.60
C ALA A 374 11.82 0.92 -7.01
N SER A 375 10.86 1.33 -6.17
CA SER A 375 10.93 2.62 -5.50
C SER A 375 12.10 2.69 -4.50
N PHE A 376 12.37 1.60 -3.76
CA PHE A 376 13.57 1.51 -2.91
C PHE A 376 14.87 1.61 -3.72
N ALA A 377 14.94 1.01 -4.90
CA ALA A 377 16.11 1.12 -5.77
C ALA A 377 16.34 2.56 -6.27
N VAL A 378 15.28 3.29 -6.60
CA VAL A 378 15.38 4.73 -6.96
C VAL A 378 15.89 5.56 -5.78
N VAL A 379 15.37 5.29 -4.58
CA VAL A 379 15.79 5.92 -3.31
C VAL A 379 17.29 5.66 -3.06
N ILE A 380 17.75 4.42 -3.17
CA ILE A 380 19.17 4.06 -2.99
C ILE A 380 20.04 4.73 -4.07
N CYS A 381 19.58 4.77 -5.33
CA CYS A 381 20.30 5.46 -6.40
C CYS A 381 20.47 6.97 -6.12
N LEU A 382 19.41 7.62 -5.62
CA LEU A 382 19.49 9.02 -5.19
C LEU A 382 20.46 9.21 -4.02
N ALA A 383 20.53 8.25 -3.09
CA ALA A 383 21.51 8.27 -2.00
C ALA A 383 22.95 8.18 -2.54
N VAL A 384 23.23 7.30 -3.50
CA VAL A 384 24.55 7.19 -4.16
C VAL A 384 24.92 8.51 -4.85
N LEU A 385 23.98 9.09 -5.61
CA LEU A 385 24.20 10.38 -6.28
C LEU A 385 24.46 11.50 -5.27
N GLY A 386 23.78 11.51 -4.13
CA GLY A 386 23.99 12.51 -3.10
C GLY A 386 25.29 12.36 -2.34
N VAL A 387 25.78 11.14 -2.16
CA VAL A 387 27.11 10.91 -1.61
C VAL A 387 28.19 11.41 -2.58
N VAL A 388 28.08 11.08 -3.88
CA VAL A 388 29.08 11.48 -4.90
C VAL A 388 29.04 12.98 -5.21
N PHE A 389 27.85 13.57 -5.40
CA PHE A 389 27.67 14.95 -5.85
C PHE A 389 27.25 15.92 -4.74
N GLY A 390 27.15 15.47 -3.48
CA GLY A 390 26.68 16.27 -2.34
C GLY A 390 27.50 17.50 -2.01
N LYS A 391 28.71 17.65 -2.56
CA LYS A 391 29.50 18.89 -2.45
C LYS A 391 28.95 20.01 -3.33
N ASN A 392 28.22 19.67 -4.39
CA ASN A 392 27.75 20.62 -5.37
C ASN A 392 26.39 21.22 -4.99
N VAL A 393 26.27 22.55 -5.10
CA VAL A 393 25.02 23.26 -4.77
C VAL A 393 23.87 22.86 -5.70
N TRP A 394 24.15 22.64 -6.99
CA TRP A 394 23.12 22.25 -7.97
C TRP A 394 22.41 20.95 -7.57
N PHE A 395 23.13 20.00 -6.96
CA PHE A 395 22.57 18.73 -6.53
C PHE A 395 21.55 18.95 -5.42
N TRP A 396 21.88 19.78 -4.41
CA TRP A 396 20.96 20.12 -3.32
C TRP A 396 19.71 20.85 -3.81
N VAL A 397 19.85 21.78 -4.76
CA VAL A 397 18.70 22.47 -5.38
C VAL A 397 17.79 21.47 -6.08
N LEU A 398 18.35 20.60 -6.93
CA LEU A 398 17.59 19.58 -7.66
C LEU A 398 16.92 18.60 -6.69
N PHE A 399 17.64 18.09 -5.70
CA PHE A 399 17.12 17.17 -4.70
C PHE A 399 15.96 17.79 -3.92
N SER A 400 16.09 19.04 -3.46
CA SER A 400 15.02 19.70 -2.71
C SER A 400 13.77 19.93 -3.55
N ILE A 401 13.89 20.25 -4.84
CA ILE A 401 12.74 20.32 -5.76
C ILE A 401 12.07 18.95 -5.86
N ILE A 402 12.84 17.89 -6.12
CA ILE A 402 12.32 16.52 -6.22
C ILE A 402 11.65 16.11 -4.91
N HIS A 403 12.25 16.40 -3.76
CA HIS A 403 11.73 16.05 -2.45
C HIS A 403 10.41 16.76 -2.14
N VAL A 404 10.29 18.06 -2.42
CA VAL A 404 9.04 18.82 -2.23
C VAL A 404 7.95 18.34 -3.17
N VAL A 405 8.26 18.11 -4.46
CA VAL A 405 7.28 17.61 -5.43
C VAL A 405 6.83 16.19 -5.08
N ALA A 406 7.75 15.31 -4.69
CA ALA A 406 7.43 13.93 -4.31
C ALA A 406 6.60 13.87 -3.03
N SER A 407 6.93 14.68 -2.01
CA SER A 407 6.16 14.74 -0.75
C SER A 407 4.74 15.29 -0.98
N LEU A 408 4.57 16.32 -1.81
CA LEU A 408 3.26 16.83 -2.23
C LEU A 408 2.47 15.80 -3.05
N GLY A 409 3.12 15.13 -4.00
CA GLY A 409 2.52 14.08 -4.82
C GLY A 409 2.03 12.91 -3.96
N LEU A 410 2.89 12.40 -3.07
CA LEU A 410 2.54 11.34 -2.12
C LEU A 410 1.39 11.78 -1.20
N SER A 411 1.43 13.02 -0.70
CA SER A 411 0.37 13.55 0.16
C SER A 411 -0.97 13.61 -0.55
N THR A 412 -0.97 14.03 -1.82
CA THR A 412 -2.17 14.05 -2.67
C THR A 412 -2.71 12.64 -2.89
N GLN A 413 -1.82 11.68 -3.19
CA GLN A 413 -2.19 10.27 -3.31
C GLN A 413 -2.81 9.73 -2.02
N ILE A 414 -2.21 10.02 -0.86
CA ILE A 414 -2.72 9.57 0.45
C ILE A 414 -4.07 10.22 0.77
N TYR A 415 -4.26 11.51 0.46
CA TYR A 415 -5.54 12.21 0.71
C TYR A 415 -6.70 11.57 -0.05
N TYR A 416 -6.48 11.28 -1.34
CA TYR A 416 -7.48 10.67 -2.22
C TYR A 416 -7.43 9.13 -2.27
N MET A 417 -6.76 8.47 -1.31
CA MET A 417 -6.62 7.01 -1.25
C MET A 417 -6.12 6.34 -2.56
N GLY A 418 -5.19 6.97 -3.27
CA GLY A 418 -4.66 6.42 -4.53
C GLY A 418 -5.61 6.52 -5.72
N ARG A 419 -6.80 7.13 -5.56
CA ARG A 419 -7.79 7.33 -6.63
C ARG A 419 -7.42 8.47 -7.59
N PHE A 420 -6.45 9.28 -7.21
CA PHE A 420 -5.98 10.40 -8.03
C PHE A 420 -4.94 9.91 -9.04
N LYS A 421 -5.34 9.64 -10.28
CA LYS A 421 -4.39 9.25 -11.34
C LYS A 421 -3.54 10.44 -11.79
N ILE A 422 -2.22 10.26 -11.75
CA ILE A 422 -1.23 11.25 -12.21
C ILE A 422 -1.14 11.12 -13.74
N ASP A 423 -2.01 11.84 -14.45
CA ASP A 423 -2.02 11.92 -15.92
C ASP A 423 -1.54 13.30 -16.41
N LEU A 424 -1.15 13.42 -17.68
CA LEU A 424 -0.79 14.72 -18.32
C LEU A 424 -1.86 15.84 -18.16
N GLY A 425 -3.11 15.47 -17.86
CA GLY A 425 -4.22 16.39 -17.55
C GLY A 425 -4.26 16.93 -16.11
N ILE A 426 -3.25 16.65 -15.27
CA ILE A 426 -3.16 17.08 -13.86
C ILE A 426 -3.40 18.58 -13.69
N PHE A 427 -2.73 19.42 -14.49
CA PHE A 427 -2.83 20.88 -14.34
C PHE A 427 -4.26 21.37 -14.60
N ARG A 428 -4.97 20.77 -15.56
CA ARG A 428 -6.37 21.09 -15.86
C ARG A 428 -7.31 20.63 -14.74
N ARG A 429 -7.10 19.43 -14.17
CA ARG A 429 -7.91 18.92 -13.04
C ARG A 429 -7.67 19.72 -11.75
N ILE A 430 -6.42 20.07 -11.44
CA ILE A 430 -6.06 20.93 -10.30
C ILE A 430 -6.68 22.32 -10.47
N ALA A 431 -6.60 22.91 -11.66
CA ALA A 431 -7.21 24.21 -11.93
C ALA A 431 -8.74 24.19 -11.78
N ILE A 432 -9.42 23.13 -12.24
CA ILE A 432 -10.87 22.97 -12.07
C ILE A 432 -11.24 22.80 -10.59
N VAL A 433 -10.54 21.95 -9.85
CA VAL A 433 -10.80 21.72 -8.41
C VAL A 433 -10.54 22.99 -7.59
N LEU A 434 -9.44 23.70 -7.84
CA LEU A 434 -9.16 24.99 -7.22
C LEU A 434 -10.22 26.04 -7.59
N TYR A 435 -10.68 26.07 -8.83
CA TYR A 435 -11.74 26.98 -9.27
C TYR A 435 -13.08 26.68 -8.59
N THR A 436 -13.49 25.41 -8.47
CA THR A 436 -14.75 25.04 -7.79
C THR A 436 -14.68 25.19 -6.27
N ASP A 437 -13.57 24.81 -5.62
CA ASP A 437 -13.43 24.86 -4.15
C ASP A 437 -13.12 26.27 -3.62
N TYR A 438 -12.46 27.14 -4.40
CA TYR A 438 -12.12 28.51 -3.98
C TYR A 438 -13.23 29.52 -4.28
N ILE A 439 -13.96 29.37 -5.41
CA ILE A 439 -14.92 30.38 -5.88
C ILE A 439 -16.39 30.00 -5.63
N GLN A 440 -16.77 28.72 -5.71
CA GLN A 440 -18.19 28.33 -5.70
C GLN A 440 -18.72 27.83 -4.35
N GLN A 441 -17.91 27.13 -3.56
CA GLN A 441 -18.34 26.61 -2.26
C GLN A 441 -17.16 26.66 -1.27
N CYS A 442 -17.20 27.58 -0.30
CA CYS A 442 -16.30 27.60 0.88
C CYS A 442 -16.50 26.35 1.75
N SER A 443 -16.10 25.20 1.22
CA SER A 443 -16.32 23.88 1.81
C SER A 443 -15.16 23.54 2.73
N ARG A 444 -15.48 23.06 3.93
CA ARG A 444 -14.50 22.39 4.80
C ARG A 444 -13.90 21.17 4.07
N PRO A 445 -12.60 20.87 4.23
CA PRO A 445 -11.97 19.68 3.68
C PRO A 445 -12.79 18.41 3.94
N MET A 446 -12.98 17.58 2.90
CA MET A 446 -13.77 16.34 2.95
C MET A 446 -13.33 15.38 4.08
N TYR A 447 -12.02 15.36 4.41
CA TYR A 447 -11.45 14.56 5.50
C TYR A 447 -10.49 15.39 6.39
N MET A 448 -11.04 16.16 7.32
CA MET A 448 -10.28 17.05 8.22
C MET A 448 -9.10 16.36 8.95
N ASP A 449 -9.31 15.19 9.55
CA ASP A 449 -8.25 14.51 10.31
C ASP A 449 -7.06 14.10 9.42
N ARG A 450 -7.32 13.71 8.17
CA ARG A 450 -6.26 13.37 7.20
C ARG A 450 -5.57 14.61 6.68
N MET A 451 -6.32 15.69 6.47
CA MET A 451 -5.76 16.96 6.03
C MET A 451 -4.76 17.50 7.05
N ILE A 452 -5.09 17.46 8.35
CA ILE A 452 -4.20 17.89 9.43
C ILE A 452 -2.88 17.09 9.41
N LEU A 453 -2.97 15.75 9.30
CA LEU A 453 -1.78 14.90 9.19
C LEU A 453 -0.89 15.30 8.01
N LEU A 454 -1.48 15.47 6.84
CA LEU A 454 -0.75 15.76 5.62
C LEU A 454 -0.14 17.16 5.67
N VAL A 455 -0.83 18.15 6.23
CA VAL A 455 -0.27 19.50 6.44
C VAL A 455 0.94 19.44 7.38
N VAL A 456 0.81 18.80 8.54
CA VAL A 456 1.94 18.63 9.48
C VAL A 456 3.10 17.88 8.81
N GLY A 457 2.81 16.81 8.07
CA GLY A 457 3.82 16.05 7.35
C GLY A 457 4.55 16.84 6.27
N ASN A 458 3.83 17.66 5.50
CA ASN A 458 4.47 18.54 4.50
C ASN A 458 5.31 19.62 5.16
N LEU A 459 4.85 20.25 6.24
CA LEU A 459 5.65 21.24 6.98
C LEU A 459 6.97 20.65 7.49
N VAL A 460 6.94 19.43 8.03
CA VAL A 460 8.14 18.71 8.47
C VAL A 460 9.07 18.41 7.28
N ASN A 461 8.54 17.88 6.18
CA ASN A 461 9.36 17.59 4.98
C ASN A 461 9.96 18.86 4.35
N TRP A 462 9.22 19.98 4.31
CA TRP A 462 9.73 21.25 3.83
C TRP A 462 10.82 21.81 4.75
N SER A 463 10.69 21.60 6.07
CA SER A 463 11.74 21.94 7.03
C SER A 463 13.03 21.16 6.75
N PHE A 464 12.95 19.86 6.44
CA PHE A 464 14.11 19.07 5.99
C PHE A 464 14.70 19.61 4.68
N ALA A 465 13.86 19.93 3.69
CA ALA A 465 14.32 20.47 2.41
C ALA A 465 15.10 21.80 2.57
N ILE A 466 14.61 22.70 3.44
CA ILE A 466 15.27 23.97 3.76
C ILE A 466 16.58 23.70 4.52
N PHE A 467 16.55 22.83 5.52
CA PHE A 467 17.75 22.43 6.28
C PHE A 467 18.84 21.88 5.35
N GLY A 468 18.48 21.00 4.42
CA GLY A 468 19.41 20.45 3.42
C GLY A 468 20.04 21.51 2.53
N LEU A 469 19.25 22.49 2.05
CA LEU A 469 19.75 23.60 1.21
C LEU A 469 20.71 24.52 1.95
N VAL A 470 20.44 24.80 3.23
CA VAL A 470 21.24 25.74 4.04
C VAL A 470 22.53 25.08 4.51
N TYR A 471 22.42 23.94 5.20
CA TYR A 471 23.55 23.32 5.89
C TYR A 471 24.37 22.37 5.02
N ARG A 472 23.77 21.77 3.98
CA ARG A 472 24.43 20.85 3.03
C ARG A 472 25.34 19.82 3.75
N PRO A 473 24.77 18.96 4.62
CA PRO A 473 25.56 17.99 5.38
C PRO A 473 26.37 17.06 4.46
N ARG A 474 27.59 16.71 4.87
CA ARG A 474 28.45 15.80 4.08
C ARG A 474 27.90 14.39 4.07
N ASP A 475 27.36 13.93 5.20
CA ASP A 475 26.62 12.68 5.28
C ASP A 475 25.19 12.84 4.73
N PHE A 476 25.08 12.76 3.40
CA PHE A 476 23.80 12.77 2.71
C PHE A 476 22.92 11.56 3.08
N ALA A 477 23.53 10.41 3.38
CA ALA A 477 22.77 9.19 3.62
C ALA A 477 22.05 9.24 4.98
N SER A 478 22.75 9.66 6.05
CA SER A 478 22.10 9.89 7.34
C SER A 478 21.03 10.98 7.28
N TYR A 479 21.26 12.06 6.51
CA TYR A 479 20.25 13.09 6.26
C TYR A 479 18.99 12.50 5.62
N MET A 480 19.15 11.69 4.59
CA MET A 480 18.04 11.03 3.90
C MET A 480 17.34 10.01 4.80
N LEU A 481 18.07 9.27 5.63
CA LEU A 481 17.52 8.34 6.60
C LEU A 481 16.64 9.06 7.62
N GLY A 482 17.08 10.24 8.08
CA GLY A 482 16.30 11.11 8.97
C GLY A 482 14.91 11.45 8.42
N ILE A 483 14.81 11.72 7.11
CA ILE A 483 13.53 11.96 6.43
C ILE A 483 12.62 10.73 6.52
N PHE A 484 13.14 9.53 6.24
CA PHE A 484 12.35 8.29 6.29
C PHE A 484 11.86 7.98 7.71
N ILE A 485 12.75 8.08 8.70
CA ILE A 485 12.41 7.80 10.10
C ILE A 485 11.41 8.82 10.62
N CYS A 486 11.59 10.12 10.34
CA CYS A 486 10.67 11.16 10.80
C CYS A 486 9.27 10.96 10.22
N ASN A 487 9.15 10.68 8.91
CA ASN A 487 7.86 10.38 8.29
C ASN A 487 7.21 9.10 8.85
N LEU A 488 8.01 8.06 9.11
CA LEU A 488 7.53 6.83 9.73
C LEU A 488 6.98 7.08 11.14
N LEU A 489 7.69 7.86 11.96
CA LEU A 489 7.28 8.21 13.31
C LEU A 489 6.02 9.09 13.30
N LEU A 490 5.96 10.08 12.42
CA LEU A 490 4.77 10.93 12.26
C LEU A 490 3.55 10.08 11.90
N TYR A 491 3.71 9.14 10.96
CA TYR A 491 2.60 8.28 10.55
C TYR A 491 2.18 7.31 11.66
N LEU A 492 3.14 6.75 12.39
CA LEU A 492 2.85 5.91 13.56
C LEU A 492 2.13 6.67 14.67
N ALA A 493 2.59 7.89 14.99
CA ALA A 493 1.96 8.75 15.99
C ALA A 493 0.50 9.05 15.61
N PHE A 494 0.26 9.42 14.36
CA PHE A 494 -1.10 9.63 13.85
C PHE A 494 -1.96 8.38 13.98
N TYR A 495 -1.42 7.20 13.65
CA TYR A 495 -2.15 5.94 13.77
C TYR A 495 -2.59 5.67 15.20
N VAL A 496 -1.68 5.86 16.17
CA VAL A 496 -1.97 5.70 17.60
C VAL A 496 -3.01 6.73 18.07
N ILE A 497 -2.85 8.01 17.71
CA ILE A 497 -3.80 9.09 18.06
C ILE A 497 -5.21 8.78 17.54
N MET A 498 -5.34 8.31 16.29
CA MET A 498 -6.65 7.97 15.71
C MET A 498 -7.32 6.79 16.41
N LYS A 499 -6.55 5.77 16.84
CA LYS A 499 -7.08 4.68 17.66
C LYS A 499 -7.60 5.18 19.01
N LEU A 500 -6.83 6.05 19.67
CA LEU A 500 -7.23 6.64 20.95
C LEU A 500 -8.49 7.51 20.82
N ARG A 501 -8.56 8.36 19.80
CA ARG A 501 -9.76 9.20 19.50
C ARG A 501 -10.99 8.37 19.17
N SER A 502 -10.81 7.21 18.53
CA SER A 502 -11.91 6.29 18.18
C SER A 502 -12.33 5.38 19.34
N SER A 503 -11.78 5.59 20.54
CA SER A 503 -12.04 4.76 21.74
C SER A 503 -11.82 3.26 21.53
N GLU A 504 -10.91 2.87 20.62
CA GLU A 504 -10.53 1.47 20.48
C GLU A 504 -9.66 1.05 21.68
N LYS A 505 -10.07 -0.01 22.38
CA LYS A 505 -9.28 -0.54 23.51
C LYS A 505 -7.98 -1.14 23.01
N LEU A 506 -6.85 -0.65 23.52
CA LEU A 506 -5.54 -1.25 23.30
C LEU A 506 -5.38 -2.45 24.24
N LEU A 507 -5.05 -3.61 23.67
CA LEU A 507 -4.69 -4.79 24.44
C LEU A 507 -3.44 -4.48 25.30
N PRO A 508 -3.31 -5.08 26.51
CA PRO A 508 -2.19 -4.81 27.41
C PRO A 508 -0.81 -5.12 26.79
N PHE A 509 -0.72 -6.18 25.98
CA PHE A 509 0.53 -6.59 25.36
C PHE A 509 1.06 -5.59 24.30
N PRO A 510 0.27 -5.15 23.29
CA PRO A 510 0.67 -4.05 22.41
C PRO A 510 1.01 -2.75 23.13
N LEU A 511 0.28 -2.41 24.21
CA LEU A 511 0.58 -1.22 25.01
C LEU A 511 1.97 -1.31 25.66
N PHE A 512 2.29 -2.46 26.26
CA PHE A 512 3.63 -2.73 26.77
C PHE A 512 4.69 -2.58 25.67
N CYS A 513 4.47 -3.16 24.48
CA CYS A 513 5.42 -3.05 23.37
C CYS A 513 5.61 -1.60 22.88
N ILE A 514 4.55 -0.77 22.88
CA ILE A 514 4.65 0.66 22.53
C ILE A 514 5.52 1.41 23.52
N VAL A 515 5.28 1.23 24.84
CA VAL A 515 6.06 1.88 25.89
C VAL A 515 7.52 1.42 25.84
N ALA A 516 7.75 0.11 25.71
CA ALA A 516 9.09 -0.45 25.56
C ALA A 516 9.81 0.14 24.33
N THR A 517 9.11 0.24 23.19
CA THR A 517 9.68 0.83 21.97
C THR A 517 10.10 2.27 22.19
N ALA A 518 9.26 3.09 22.83
CA ALA A 518 9.57 4.51 23.08
C ALA A 518 10.79 4.68 24.01
N VAL A 519 10.85 3.90 25.10
CA VAL A 519 11.96 3.95 26.06
C VAL A 519 13.27 3.49 25.42
N VAL A 520 13.26 2.37 24.71
CA VAL A 520 14.47 1.81 24.10
C VAL A 520 14.96 2.69 22.94
N TRP A 521 14.07 3.27 22.13
CA TRP A 521 14.49 4.26 21.11
C TRP A 521 15.10 5.52 21.72
N ALA A 522 14.52 6.05 22.81
CA ALA A 522 15.08 7.22 23.49
C ALA A 522 16.50 6.93 24.01
N ALA A 523 16.69 5.76 24.62
CA ALA A 523 18.01 5.30 25.04
C ALA A 523 18.97 5.11 23.86
N ALA A 524 18.53 4.50 22.76
CA ALA A 524 19.35 4.33 21.56
C ALA A 524 19.79 5.68 20.99
N LEU A 525 18.86 6.64 20.82
CA LEU A 525 19.19 7.96 20.28
C LEU A 525 20.21 8.72 21.14
N TYR A 526 20.17 8.55 22.46
CA TYR A 526 21.18 9.15 23.34
C TYR A 526 22.61 8.69 22.99
N PHE A 527 22.81 7.38 22.81
CA PHE A 527 24.12 6.83 22.44
C PHE A 527 24.52 7.14 20.99
N PHE A 528 23.54 7.19 20.07
CA PHE A 528 23.76 7.56 18.68
C PHE A 528 24.43 8.94 18.52
N PHE A 529 24.09 9.92 19.36
CA PHE A 529 24.66 11.26 19.26
C PHE A 529 26.05 11.42 19.89
N GLN A 530 26.60 10.40 20.55
CA GLN A 530 27.93 10.48 21.19
C GLN A 530 29.11 10.35 20.19
N ASN A 531 28.90 9.64 19.06
CA ASN A 531 29.80 9.49 17.91
C ASN A 531 31.32 9.49 18.24
N PRO A 532 31.88 8.35 18.69
CA PRO A 532 33.30 8.25 19.07
C PRO A 532 34.28 8.20 17.88
N SER A 533 33.80 7.97 16.65
CA SER A 533 34.60 8.08 15.43
C SER A 533 33.79 8.68 14.26
N SER A 534 34.46 9.28 13.28
CA SER A 534 33.79 9.88 12.12
C SER A 534 34.68 9.84 10.88
N TRP A 535 34.15 9.28 9.78
CA TRP A 535 34.79 9.30 8.47
C TRP A 535 34.62 10.62 7.71
N GLU A 536 33.80 11.56 8.21
CA GLU A 536 33.58 12.87 7.59
C GLU A 536 34.74 13.85 7.80
N GLU A 537 35.57 13.55 8.79
CA GLU A 537 36.72 14.32 9.22
C GLU A 537 38.03 13.65 8.79
N THR A 538 39.15 14.34 8.98
CA THR A 538 40.47 13.72 8.75
C THR A 538 40.75 12.62 9.77
N PRO A 539 41.60 11.62 9.46
CA PRO A 539 41.94 10.56 10.41
C PRO A 539 42.46 11.09 11.75
N ALA A 540 43.26 12.16 11.74
CA ALA A 540 43.76 12.81 12.96
C ALA A 540 42.63 13.42 13.81
N GLN A 541 41.68 14.13 13.19
CA GLN A 541 40.54 14.72 13.88
C GLN A 541 39.58 13.66 14.44
N SER A 542 39.35 12.58 13.69
CA SER A 542 38.55 11.46 14.19
C SER A 542 39.19 10.81 15.41
N ARG A 543 40.52 10.72 15.47
CA ARG A 543 41.23 10.10 16.61
C ARG A 543 41.11 10.89 17.90
N GLU A 544 40.97 12.21 17.82
CA GLU A 544 40.75 13.07 18.98
C GLU A 544 39.40 12.79 19.67
N LYS A 545 38.44 12.23 18.94
CA LYS A 545 37.11 11.87 19.45
C LYS A 545 37.06 10.49 20.10
N ASN A 546 38.11 9.67 19.96
CA ASN A 546 38.14 8.30 20.48
C ASN A 546 37.93 8.31 22.00
N ARG A 547 37.18 7.33 22.49
CA ARG A 547 36.84 7.19 23.91
C ARG A 547 37.13 5.78 24.40
N PRO A 548 37.50 5.60 25.68
CA PRO A 548 37.67 4.27 26.25
C PRO A 548 36.34 3.50 26.25
N CYS A 549 36.43 2.17 26.28
CA CYS A 549 35.25 1.31 26.39
C CYS A 549 34.44 1.61 27.67
N ILE A 550 33.12 1.55 27.56
CA ILE A 550 32.20 1.86 28.66
C ILE A 550 31.65 0.58 29.28
N LEU A 551 31.13 -0.33 28.45
CA LEU A 551 30.43 -1.52 28.92
C LEU A 551 31.37 -2.74 28.90
N LEU A 552 31.54 -3.35 30.07
CA LEU A 552 32.38 -4.55 30.30
C LEU A 552 33.85 -4.41 29.85
N GLY A 553 34.33 -3.18 29.65
CA GLY A 553 35.66 -2.93 29.08
C GLY A 553 35.81 -3.40 27.62
N PHE A 554 34.70 -3.71 26.94
CA PHE A 554 34.70 -4.32 25.60
C PHE A 554 33.85 -3.56 24.58
N PHE A 555 32.80 -2.87 25.01
CA PHE A 555 31.88 -2.15 24.13
C PHE A 555 31.93 -0.63 24.38
N ASP A 556 31.89 0.15 23.29
CA ASP A 556 31.80 1.61 23.34
C ASP A 556 30.35 2.15 23.23
N ASP A 557 30.21 3.47 23.16
CA ASP A 557 28.90 4.13 23.00
C ASP A 557 28.15 3.62 21.75
N HIS A 558 28.86 3.38 20.65
CA HIS A 558 28.28 2.99 19.37
C HIS A 558 27.85 1.51 19.38
N ASP A 559 28.62 0.65 20.03
CA ASP A 559 28.24 -0.74 20.30
C ASP A 559 26.97 -0.85 21.14
N ILE A 560 26.84 0.00 22.17
CA ILE A 560 25.62 0.06 22.99
C ILE A 560 24.42 0.52 22.14
N TRP A 561 24.64 1.47 21.22
CA TRP A 561 23.62 1.86 20.25
C TRP A 561 23.18 0.70 19.37
N HIS A 562 24.08 -0.17 18.90
CA HIS A 562 23.70 -1.37 18.13
C HIS A 562 22.76 -2.29 18.93
N PHE A 563 23.08 -2.58 20.19
CA PHE A 563 22.20 -3.41 21.03
C PHE A 563 20.82 -2.80 21.25
N LEU A 564 20.78 -1.50 21.58
CA LEU A 564 19.54 -0.79 21.86
C LEU A 564 18.69 -0.60 20.60
N SER A 565 19.30 -0.26 19.46
CA SER A 565 18.61 -0.11 18.19
C SER A 565 18.03 -1.43 17.68
N ALA A 566 18.73 -2.55 17.84
CA ALA A 566 18.21 -3.88 17.54
C ALA A 566 16.94 -4.20 18.33
N ALA A 567 16.99 -3.97 19.66
CA ALA A 567 15.83 -4.15 20.53
C ALA A 567 14.68 -3.20 20.17
N ALA A 568 14.98 -1.93 19.90
CA ALA A 568 13.99 -0.93 19.53
C ALA A 568 13.27 -1.28 18.22
N LEU A 569 14.01 -1.73 17.19
CA LEU A 569 13.45 -2.21 15.93
C LEU A 569 12.58 -3.45 16.13
N PHE A 570 13.05 -4.42 16.92
CA PHE A 570 12.29 -5.62 17.25
C PHE A 570 10.96 -5.29 17.91
N PHE A 571 10.95 -4.47 18.97
CA PHE A 571 9.69 -4.05 19.60
C PHE A 571 8.81 -3.23 18.64
N SER A 572 9.41 -2.38 17.81
CA SER A 572 8.66 -1.64 16.78
C SER A 572 7.98 -2.58 15.78
N PHE A 573 8.59 -3.72 15.44
CA PHE A 573 8.00 -4.73 14.59
C PHE A 573 6.88 -5.49 15.31
N LEU A 574 7.07 -5.84 16.58
CA LEU A 574 6.04 -6.47 17.41
C LEU A 574 4.81 -5.58 17.59
N VAL A 575 4.99 -4.26 17.81
CA VAL A 575 3.88 -3.29 17.83
C VAL A 575 3.10 -3.42 16.53
N ARG A 576 3.76 -3.35 15.37
CA ARG A 576 3.09 -3.49 14.07
C ARG A 576 2.50 -4.88 13.85
N PHE A 577 3.00 -5.91 14.51
CA PHE A 577 2.46 -7.26 14.37
C PHE A 577 1.17 -7.46 15.18
N PHE A 578 1.16 -6.99 16.43
CA PHE A 578 0.06 -7.25 17.38
C PHE A 578 -0.95 -6.12 17.52
N LEU A 579 -0.60 -4.88 17.19
CA LEU A 579 -1.53 -3.73 17.18
C LEU A 579 -2.61 -3.85 16.07
N ILE A 580 -2.45 -4.83 15.17
CA ILE A 580 -3.30 -5.08 14.00
C ILE A 580 -4.31 -6.22 14.25
N THR A 581 -4.00 -7.15 15.15
CA THR A 581 -4.90 -8.28 15.44
C THR A 581 -5.92 -7.87 16.49
N LYS A 582 -7.17 -7.61 16.06
CA LYS A 582 -8.34 -7.80 16.94
C LYS A 582 -8.51 -9.28 17.24
#